data_AF-A0A348N3I0-F1
#
_entry.id   AF-A0A348N3I0-F1
#
_cell.length_a   1.000
_cell.length_b   1.000
_cell.length_c   1.000
_cell.angle_alpha   90.00
_cell.angle_beta   90.00
_cell.angle_gamma   90.00
#
_symmetry.space_group_name_H-M   'P 1'
#
loop_
_entity.id
_entity.type
_entity.pdbx_description
1 polymer ?
#
loop_
_entity_poly.entity_id
_entity_poly.type
_entity_poly.pdbx_seq_one_letter_code
_entity_poly.pdbx_strand_id
1 'polypeptide(L)'
;MKLSLIYTLLLTSITISAYGESTPLNLSPVPLYLNGNVDPNIMLTLDDSGSMQMEIMPLETEAPLIGGDYDASKYKFSHYLFPVSSKIYPVNFRRVLSFSDEINSIRSRSVSHNKIYYDPKRRYRPWLKADGSAMPQANVDCAPHDPVFTEDTTYRNDRCRPLNRENNQKADWHINNGTEELSRHNSSSRRWFWPAFYYNYRGGDSKDDKHNPANYTKVEIRDSKTQYPRAATRTDCITSDSYCSYQEEIQNFANWYTYYRSRILLARAGIGRAFAEQGSNLRVGFASINHGIDPKTSTTVDGQASSGAVIDGVRPFSGENRTAFFDRLYHHDIPTKGTPLRLAMKAVGHYFERDDNQGPWSATPGEVNNAEQLSCRQNYHLLMTDGHWSGRESPNVGNTDGEAGQEITAVNNSQSYTYQPMAPYEDKYSDTLADVAMTFWKKD
;
A
#
# COMPACT_ATOMS: atom_id res chain seq x y z
N MET A 1 -95.47 11.94 -10.70
CA MET A 1 -94.31 11.42 -11.45
C MET A 1 -93.47 12.60 -11.94
N LYS A 2 -92.41 12.94 -11.22
CA LYS A 2 -91.32 13.82 -11.67
C LYS A 2 -90.03 13.07 -11.35
N LEU A 3 -89.26 12.67 -12.37
CA LEU A 3 -87.89 12.22 -12.19
C LEU A 3 -86.98 13.14 -13.02
N SER A 4 -86.05 13.78 -12.30
CA SER A 4 -84.99 14.63 -12.82
C SER A 4 -83.78 13.76 -13.15
N LEU A 5 -83.19 13.90 -14.34
CA LEU A 5 -81.94 13.25 -14.73
C LEU A 5 -80.80 14.26 -14.62
N ILE A 6 -79.84 13.99 -13.75
CA ILE A 6 -78.61 14.75 -13.55
C ILE A 6 -77.54 14.18 -14.50
N TYR A 7 -76.92 15.05 -15.31
CA TYR A 7 -75.73 14.74 -16.11
C TYR A 7 -74.49 14.83 -15.21
N THR A 8 -73.64 13.80 -15.22
CA THR A 8 -72.31 13.83 -14.58
C THR A 8 -71.23 13.67 -15.66
N LEU A 9 -70.39 14.69 -15.80
CA LEU A 9 -69.22 14.74 -16.68
C LEU A 9 -68.11 13.86 -16.07
N LEU A 10 -67.61 12.86 -16.81
CA LEU A 10 -66.36 12.15 -16.46
C LEU A 10 -65.18 12.82 -17.18
N LEU A 11 -64.25 13.41 -16.41
CA LEU A 11 -62.91 13.77 -16.87
C LEU A 11 -62.04 12.50 -16.83
N THR A 12 -61.46 12.11 -17.97
CA THR A 12 -60.43 11.06 -18.06
C THR A 12 -59.04 11.69 -17.96
N SER A 13 -58.32 11.37 -16.88
CA SER A 13 -56.91 11.67 -16.68
C SER A 13 -56.04 10.58 -17.35
N ILE A 14 -55.22 10.96 -18.33
CA ILE A 14 -54.22 10.09 -18.95
C ILE A 14 -52.92 10.23 -18.15
N THR A 15 -52.50 9.17 -17.47
CA THR A 15 -51.17 9.04 -16.88
C THR A 15 -50.23 8.36 -17.89
N ILE A 16 -49.24 9.10 -18.38
CA ILE A 16 -48.13 8.54 -19.18
C ILE A 16 -47.10 8.00 -18.18
N SER A 17 -46.97 6.68 -18.11
CA SER A 17 -45.87 6.02 -17.39
C SER A 17 -44.69 5.89 -18.36
N ALA A 18 -43.58 6.58 -18.06
CA ALA A 18 -42.32 6.38 -18.76
C ALA A 18 -41.70 5.06 -18.27
N TYR A 19 -41.62 4.06 -19.14
CA TYR A 19 -40.80 2.87 -18.90
C TYR A 19 -39.35 3.24 -19.21
N GLY A 20 -38.49 3.22 -18.20
CA GLY A 20 -37.06 3.11 -18.39
C GLY A 20 -36.74 1.65 -18.70
N GLU A 21 -36.30 1.35 -19.91
CA GLU A 21 -35.75 0.04 -20.23
C GLU A 21 -34.33 -0.07 -19.63
N SER A 22 -34.21 -0.80 -18.53
CA SER A 22 -32.94 -1.42 -18.14
C SER A 22 -32.69 -2.60 -19.08
N THR A 23 -31.58 -2.61 -19.80
CA THR A 23 -31.15 -3.77 -20.58
C THR A 23 -31.04 -5.00 -19.68
N PRO A 24 -31.64 -6.15 -20.04
CA PRO A 24 -31.60 -7.34 -19.21
C PRO A 24 -30.16 -7.87 -19.12
N LEU A 25 -29.68 -8.02 -17.88
CA LEU A 25 -28.44 -8.69 -17.52
C LEU A 25 -28.49 -10.14 -18.04
N ASN A 26 -27.63 -10.47 -19.00
CA ASN A 26 -27.57 -11.81 -19.61
C ASN A 26 -26.29 -12.51 -19.15
N LEU A 27 -26.45 -13.46 -18.22
CA LEU A 27 -25.37 -14.23 -17.60
C LEU A 27 -25.36 -15.65 -18.18
N SER A 28 -24.16 -16.18 -18.46
CA SER A 28 -24.05 -17.48 -19.10
C SER A 28 -24.58 -18.62 -18.22
N PRO A 29 -25.48 -19.48 -18.74
CA PRO A 29 -26.04 -20.61 -17.99
C PRO A 29 -25.13 -21.86 -18.00
N VAL A 30 -23.93 -21.80 -18.59
CA VAL A 30 -23.06 -22.96 -18.79
C VAL A 30 -22.18 -23.24 -17.55
N PRO A 31 -22.26 -24.42 -16.93
CA PRO A 31 -21.42 -24.80 -15.78
C PRO A 31 -19.93 -24.92 -16.12
N LEU A 32 -19.09 -24.43 -15.19
CA LEU A 32 -17.65 -24.22 -15.35
C LEU A 32 -16.81 -25.49 -15.61
N TYR A 33 -17.28 -26.70 -15.34
CA TYR A 33 -16.47 -27.91 -15.55
C TYR A 33 -16.34 -28.32 -17.03
N LEU A 34 -17.10 -27.68 -17.93
CA LEU A 34 -17.06 -27.94 -19.38
C LEU A 34 -16.20 -26.93 -20.16
N ASN A 35 -15.73 -25.84 -19.54
CA ASN A 35 -14.80 -24.87 -20.13
C ASN A 35 -13.62 -24.63 -19.18
N GLY A 36 -12.41 -24.45 -19.72
CA GLY A 36 -11.19 -24.26 -18.92
C GLY A 36 -11.30 -23.15 -17.86
N ASN A 37 -10.41 -23.20 -16.85
CA ASN A 37 -10.33 -22.21 -15.77
C ASN A 37 -10.49 -20.77 -16.31
N VAL A 38 -11.49 -20.05 -15.81
CA VAL A 38 -11.71 -18.65 -16.15
C VAL A 38 -10.74 -17.79 -15.35
N ASP A 39 -9.93 -16.98 -16.02
CA ASP A 39 -8.93 -16.14 -15.35
C ASP A 39 -9.58 -15.24 -14.28
N PRO A 40 -9.12 -15.27 -13.02
CA PRO A 40 -9.64 -14.39 -11.98
C PRO A 40 -9.22 -12.95 -12.22
N ASN A 41 -10.02 -12.03 -11.71
CA ASN A 41 -9.73 -10.61 -11.65
C ASN A 41 -9.09 -10.26 -10.30
N ILE A 42 -8.01 -9.51 -10.33
CA ILE A 42 -7.32 -9.00 -9.15
C ILE A 42 -7.20 -7.48 -9.28
N MET A 43 -7.87 -6.73 -8.40
CA MET A 43 -7.60 -5.30 -8.25
C MET A 43 -6.57 -5.10 -7.14
N LEU A 44 -5.39 -4.59 -7.46
CA LEU A 44 -4.43 -4.14 -6.45
C LEU A 44 -4.72 -2.66 -6.13
N THR A 45 -4.96 -2.35 -4.86
CA THR A 45 -4.98 -0.97 -4.37
C THR A 45 -3.74 -0.68 -3.53
N LEU A 46 -2.95 0.28 -4.01
CA LEU A 46 -1.77 0.77 -3.32
C LEU A 46 -2.12 1.95 -2.40
N ASP A 47 -1.67 1.89 -1.16
CA ASP A 47 -1.65 3.04 -0.27
C ASP A 47 -0.60 4.05 -0.74
N ASP A 48 -1.07 5.22 -1.15
CA ASP A 48 -0.27 6.37 -1.56
C ASP A 48 -0.43 7.55 -0.59
N SER A 49 -0.79 7.28 0.66
CA SER A 49 -0.81 8.28 1.74
C SER A 49 0.59 8.76 2.11
N GLY A 50 0.64 9.92 2.77
CA GLY A 50 1.92 10.51 3.18
C GLY A 50 2.71 9.67 4.19
N SER A 51 2.05 8.78 4.96
CA SER A 51 2.73 7.90 5.92
C SER A 51 3.59 6.84 5.22
N MET A 52 3.24 6.47 4.00
CA MET A 52 4.01 5.51 3.20
C MET A 52 5.42 6.01 2.86
N GLN A 53 5.69 7.31 2.96
CA GLN A 53 7.02 7.89 2.80
C GLN A 53 7.96 7.60 3.99
N MET A 54 7.42 7.22 5.16
CA MET A 54 8.18 7.14 6.41
C MET A 54 9.18 5.97 6.45
N GLU A 55 10.25 6.13 7.24
CA GLU A 55 11.34 5.15 7.40
C GLU A 55 11.30 4.43 8.77
N ILE A 56 10.17 4.51 9.49
CA ILE A 56 9.97 3.89 10.82
C ILE A 56 8.66 3.09 10.84
N MET A 57 8.68 1.88 11.42
CA MET A 57 7.52 1.01 11.67
C MET A 57 7.89 -0.07 12.72
N PRO A 58 6.98 -0.53 13.61
CA PRO A 58 5.57 -0.16 13.75
C PRO A 58 5.37 1.16 14.47
N LEU A 59 4.13 1.66 14.49
CA LEU A 59 3.71 2.87 15.20
C LEU A 59 4.09 2.84 16.69
N GLU A 60 4.18 1.67 17.33
CA GLU A 60 4.67 1.53 18.71
C GLU A 60 6.14 1.95 18.91
N THR A 61 6.95 1.88 17.85
CA THR A 61 8.31 2.43 17.83
C THR A 61 8.29 3.94 17.62
N GLU A 62 7.20 4.47 17.06
CA GLU A 62 6.92 5.90 16.99
C GLU A 62 6.32 6.42 18.30
N ALA A 63 5.54 5.63 19.05
CA ALA A 63 4.86 5.99 20.31
C ALA A 63 5.73 6.64 21.40
N PRO A 64 7.00 6.23 21.61
CA PRO A 64 7.90 6.92 22.54
C PRO A 64 8.64 8.13 21.93
N LEU A 65 8.61 8.31 20.60
CA LEU A 65 8.84 9.62 19.97
C LEU A 65 7.63 10.57 20.19
N ILE A 66 6.52 10.01 20.67
CA ILE A 66 5.20 10.64 20.83
C ILE A 66 4.88 10.93 22.30
N GLY A 67 5.78 10.66 23.27
CA GLY A 67 5.51 10.89 24.70
C GLY A 67 4.19 10.25 25.19
N GLY A 68 3.90 10.35 26.48
CA GLY A 68 2.64 9.85 27.02
C GLY A 68 1.44 10.68 26.52
N ASP A 69 0.30 10.00 26.36
CA ASP A 69 -1.00 10.49 25.85
C ASP A 69 -1.00 10.96 24.39
N TYR A 70 -1.87 10.32 23.60
CA TYR A 70 -2.05 10.51 22.14
C TYR A 70 -2.66 11.88 21.82
N ASP A 71 -1.94 12.95 22.10
CA ASP A 71 -2.22 14.29 21.59
C ASP A 71 -1.28 14.58 20.41
N ALA A 72 -1.71 14.19 19.21
CA ALA A 72 -1.00 14.46 17.96
C ALA A 72 -0.70 15.95 17.71
N SER A 73 -1.32 16.87 18.47
CA SER A 73 -1.02 18.30 18.43
C SER A 73 0.21 18.70 19.27
N LYS A 74 0.60 17.87 20.25
CA LYS A 74 1.75 18.10 21.14
C LYS A 74 3.03 17.46 20.65
N TYR A 75 2.95 16.32 19.94
CA TYR A 75 4.13 15.55 19.56
C TYR A 75 4.42 15.61 18.06
N LYS A 76 5.67 15.89 17.72
CA LYS A 76 6.13 16.10 16.35
C LYS A 76 6.97 14.90 15.89
N PHE A 77 6.40 14.10 15.00
CA PHE A 77 7.01 12.89 14.44
C PHE A 77 8.28 13.20 13.62
N SER A 78 9.34 12.40 13.82
CA SER A 78 10.42 12.26 12.84
C SER A 78 9.99 11.21 11.82
N HIS A 79 9.90 11.60 10.55
CA HIS A 79 9.37 10.75 9.48
C HIS A 79 10.49 9.97 8.78
N TYR A 80 11.72 10.47 8.89
CA TYR A 80 12.87 10.00 8.14
C TYR A 80 14.09 9.79 9.04
N LEU A 81 14.88 8.78 8.71
CA LEU A 81 16.16 8.45 9.36
C LEU A 81 17.34 8.99 8.57
N PHE A 82 17.13 9.31 7.29
CA PHE A 82 18.10 9.97 6.42
C PHE A 82 17.53 11.28 5.86
N PRO A 83 18.40 12.26 5.55
CA PRO A 83 17.96 13.42 4.78
C PRO A 83 17.31 13.02 3.47
N VAL A 84 16.10 13.53 3.25
CA VAL A 84 15.25 13.25 2.09
C VAL A 84 15.52 14.25 1.00
N SER A 85 15.60 13.77 -0.24
CA SER A 85 15.60 14.65 -1.40
C SER A 85 14.18 15.02 -1.80
N SER A 86 13.96 16.30 -2.09
CA SER A 86 12.68 16.82 -2.60
C SER A 86 12.32 16.30 -4.00
N LYS A 87 13.22 15.55 -4.65
CA LYS A 87 13.00 14.92 -5.95
C LYS A 87 12.39 13.52 -5.86
N ILE A 88 12.32 12.93 -4.66
CA ILE A 88 11.80 11.56 -4.46
C ILE A 88 10.35 11.60 -4.02
N TYR A 89 10.05 12.46 -3.05
CA TYR A 89 8.69 12.70 -2.58
C TYR A 89 8.41 14.20 -2.52
N PRO A 90 7.14 14.64 -2.67
CA PRO A 90 6.74 15.98 -2.29
C PRO A 90 6.94 16.15 -0.77
N VAL A 91 8.10 16.69 -0.37
CA VAL A 91 8.55 16.77 1.03
C VAL A 91 7.86 17.90 1.80
N ASN A 92 6.62 17.68 2.23
CA ASN A 92 5.97 18.57 3.21
C ASN A 92 6.45 18.31 4.65
N PHE A 93 7.02 17.13 4.92
CA PHE A 93 7.64 16.77 6.18
C PHE A 93 9.15 16.68 6.01
N ARG A 94 9.94 17.52 6.68
CA ARG A 94 11.42 17.57 6.54
C ARG A 94 12.18 17.07 7.76
N ARG A 95 11.49 16.51 8.74
CA ARG A 95 12.09 16.16 10.03
C ARG A 95 12.87 14.86 9.93
N VAL A 96 14.17 14.97 10.12
CA VAL A 96 15.12 13.86 10.08
C VAL A 96 15.62 13.61 11.50
N LEU A 97 15.51 12.37 11.97
CA LEU A 97 16.06 11.99 13.26
C LEU A 97 17.59 12.08 13.20
N SER A 98 18.19 12.84 14.12
CA SER A 98 19.64 13.05 14.11
C SER A 98 20.44 11.73 14.29
N PHE A 99 21.70 11.76 13.90
CA PHE A 99 22.65 10.64 14.04
C PHE A 99 23.37 10.70 15.40
N SER A 100 22.65 11.07 16.46
CA SER A 100 23.16 11.10 17.84
C SER A 100 22.98 9.75 18.53
N ASP A 101 23.67 9.56 19.66
CA ASP A 101 23.47 8.42 20.55
C ASP A 101 22.29 8.63 21.53
N GLU A 102 21.32 9.46 21.15
CA GLU A 102 20.07 9.59 21.90
C GLU A 102 19.21 8.35 21.70
N ILE A 103 18.49 7.95 22.76
CA ILE A 103 17.72 6.71 22.78
C ILE A 103 16.75 6.57 21.60
N ASN A 104 16.12 7.66 21.19
CA ASN A 104 15.18 7.69 20.07
C ASN A 104 15.89 7.42 18.74
N SER A 105 17.05 8.04 18.51
CA SER A 105 17.92 7.77 17.36
C SER A 105 18.41 6.31 17.33
N ILE A 106 18.81 5.78 18.49
CA ILE A 106 19.28 4.42 18.67
C ILE A 106 18.18 3.40 18.34
N ARG A 107 16.99 3.58 18.92
CA ARG A 107 15.84 2.66 18.78
C ARG A 107 15.34 2.60 17.35
N SER A 108 15.20 3.75 16.68
CA SER A 108 14.74 3.79 15.30
C SER A 108 15.74 3.17 14.32
N ARG A 109 16.99 2.94 14.72
CA ARG A 109 18.05 2.27 13.94
C ARG A 109 18.41 0.88 14.47
N SER A 110 17.47 0.26 15.19
CA SER A 110 17.54 -1.13 15.67
C SER A 110 16.33 -1.90 15.15
N VAL A 111 16.55 -3.03 14.46
CA VAL A 111 15.46 -3.90 13.97
C VAL A 111 14.57 -4.46 15.08
N SER A 112 15.07 -4.50 16.32
CA SER A 112 14.26 -4.91 17.47
C SER A 112 13.08 -3.97 17.71
N HIS A 113 13.20 -2.70 17.31
CA HIS A 113 12.13 -1.70 17.40
C HIS A 113 11.64 -1.24 16.03
N ASN A 114 12.52 -0.75 15.16
CA ASN A 114 12.13 -0.39 13.80
C ASN A 114 12.25 -1.59 12.86
N LYS A 115 11.14 -2.30 12.64
CA LYS A 115 11.09 -3.55 11.87
C LYS A 115 11.45 -3.39 10.40
N ILE A 116 11.41 -2.16 9.88
CA ILE A 116 11.80 -1.86 8.50
C ILE A 116 13.23 -1.32 8.38
N TYR A 117 13.92 -1.08 9.51
CA TYR A 117 15.33 -0.77 9.49
C TYR A 117 16.17 -1.99 9.06
N TYR A 118 17.44 -1.74 8.72
CA TYR A 118 18.37 -2.79 8.31
C TYR A 118 18.49 -3.90 9.37
N ASP A 119 18.23 -5.13 8.94
CA ASP A 119 18.46 -6.35 9.69
C ASP A 119 19.67 -7.08 9.09
N PRO A 120 20.83 -7.14 9.76
CA PRO A 120 22.02 -7.83 9.24
C PRO A 120 21.78 -9.33 9.04
N LYS A 121 20.73 -9.89 9.66
CA LYS A 121 20.36 -11.30 9.48
C LYS A 121 19.59 -11.52 8.18
N ARG A 122 19.03 -10.50 7.52
CA ARG A 122 18.26 -10.63 6.29
C ARG A 122 19.09 -10.32 5.06
N ARG A 123 18.86 -11.08 3.99
CA ARG A 123 19.38 -10.78 2.65
C ARG A 123 18.38 -9.87 1.92
N TYR A 124 18.83 -8.69 1.53
CA TYR A 124 18.05 -7.73 0.74
C TYR A 124 18.40 -7.88 -0.74
N ARG A 125 17.39 -8.12 -1.58
CA ARG A 125 17.54 -8.37 -3.01
C ARG A 125 16.98 -7.18 -3.80
N PRO A 126 17.55 -6.84 -4.97
CA PRO A 126 16.90 -5.90 -5.86
C PRO A 126 15.45 -6.30 -6.21
N TRP A 127 14.63 -5.31 -6.55
CA TRP A 127 13.27 -5.55 -7.06
C TRP A 127 13.31 -6.34 -8.37
N LEU A 128 12.21 -7.02 -8.68
CA LEU A 128 12.05 -7.75 -9.94
C LEU A 128 11.32 -6.88 -10.95
N LYS A 129 11.74 -6.93 -12.22
CA LYS A 129 11.06 -6.26 -13.33
C LYS A 129 9.88 -7.11 -13.83
N ALA A 130 9.09 -6.57 -14.75
CA ALA A 130 7.95 -7.27 -15.34
C ALA A 130 8.34 -8.62 -15.97
N ASP A 131 9.52 -8.73 -16.57
CA ASP A 131 10.06 -9.95 -17.17
C ASP A 131 10.63 -10.96 -16.14
N GLY A 132 10.57 -10.65 -14.84
CA GLY A 132 11.10 -11.48 -13.77
C GLY A 132 12.61 -11.32 -13.53
N SER A 133 13.31 -10.52 -14.34
CA SER A 133 14.71 -10.19 -14.12
C SER A 133 14.88 -9.27 -12.90
N ALA A 134 16.01 -9.33 -12.23
CA ALA A 134 16.30 -8.44 -11.10
C ALA A 134 16.80 -7.07 -11.60
N MET A 135 16.41 -5.99 -10.92
CA MET A 135 17.08 -4.69 -11.02
C MET A 135 18.56 -4.80 -10.58
N PRO A 136 19.43 -3.85 -10.96
CA PRO A 136 20.84 -3.88 -10.60
C PRO A 136 21.11 -3.90 -9.09
N GLN A 137 22.25 -4.43 -8.65
CA GLN A 137 22.71 -4.23 -7.28
C GLN A 137 22.89 -2.73 -7.00
N ALA A 138 22.55 -2.28 -5.79
CA ALA A 138 22.71 -0.87 -5.44
C ALA A 138 24.18 -0.47 -5.42
N ASN A 139 24.54 0.64 -6.07
CA ASN A 139 25.90 1.17 -6.05
C ASN A 139 26.25 1.72 -4.65
N VAL A 140 27.23 1.13 -3.97
CA VAL A 140 27.63 1.53 -2.61
C VAL A 140 28.17 2.97 -2.54
N ASP A 141 28.80 3.45 -3.61
CA ASP A 141 29.35 4.81 -3.71
C ASP A 141 28.29 5.88 -3.98
N CYS A 142 27.11 5.46 -4.44
CA CYS A 142 25.98 6.32 -4.83
C CYS A 142 24.68 5.49 -4.80
N ALA A 143 24.24 5.09 -3.60
CA ALA A 143 23.07 4.24 -3.43
C ALA A 143 21.80 5.06 -3.70
N PRO A 144 20.99 4.71 -4.71
CA PRO A 144 19.85 5.52 -5.09
C PRO A 144 18.83 5.69 -3.96
N HIS A 145 18.24 6.87 -3.86
CA HIS A 145 17.11 7.11 -2.96
C HIS A 145 15.82 6.45 -3.47
N ASP A 146 15.73 6.16 -4.76
CA ASP A 146 14.63 5.39 -5.34
C ASP A 146 15.19 4.38 -6.33
N PRO A 147 14.75 3.11 -6.31
CA PRO A 147 15.16 2.07 -7.25
C PRO A 147 15.04 2.45 -8.73
N VAL A 148 14.11 3.34 -9.10
CA VAL A 148 13.96 3.78 -10.50
C VAL A 148 15.20 4.52 -11.03
N PHE A 149 16.10 4.97 -10.14
CA PHE A 149 17.38 5.59 -10.52
C PHE A 149 18.57 4.62 -10.48
N THR A 150 18.37 3.32 -10.31
CA THR A 150 19.47 2.34 -10.25
C THR A 150 20.26 2.20 -11.55
N GLU A 151 19.68 2.62 -12.67
CA GLU A 151 20.35 2.66 -13.98
C GLU A 151 20.95 4.05 -14.28
N ASP A 152 20.72 5.06 -13.44
CA ASP A 152 21.33 6.40 -13.56
C ASP A 152 22.75 6.38 -12.96
N THR A 153 23.76 6.27 -13.82
CA THR A 153 25.17 6.23 -13.40
C THR A 153 25.75 7.62 -13.07
N THR A 154 24.95 8.70 -13.12
CA THR A 154 25.44 10.04 -12.82
C THR A 154 25.34 10.33 -11.32
N TYR A 155 26.47 10.61 -10.67
CA TYR A 155 26.47 11.01 -9.25
C TYR A 155 25.70 12.32 -9.09
N ARG A 156 24.56 12.24 -8.41
CA ARG A 156 23.82 13.43 -7.97
C ARG A 156 23.40 13.27 -6.53
N ASN A 157 23.88 14.17 -5.68
CA ASN A 157 23.58 14.20 -4.24
C ASN A 157 22.07 14.30 -3.91
N ASP A 158 21.25 14.69 -4.89
CA ASP A 158 19.80 14.75 -4.76
C ASP A 158 19.08 13.45 -5.19
N ARG A 159 19.81 12.45 -5.72
CA ARG A 159 19.23 11.17 -6.16
C ARG A 159 19.88 9.95 -5.53
N CYS A 160 21.04 10.09 -4.91
CA CYS A 160 21.74 8.98 -4.28
C CYS A 160 22.54 9.39 -3.04
N ARG A 161 23.00 8.37 -2.29
CA ARG A 161 23.79 8.51 -1.07
C ARG A 161 25.04 7.63 -1.11
N PRO A 162 26.25 8.18 -0.92
CA PRO A 162 27.42 7.34 -0.65
C PRO A 162 27.28 6.69 0.73
N LEU A 163 27.37 5.35 0.80
CA LEU A 163 27.15 4.59 2.03
C LEU A 163 28.44 4.17 2.75
N ASN A 164 29.58 4.25 2.06
CA ASN A 164 30.90 3.81 2.51
C ASN A 164 31.84 4.97 2.91
N ARG A 165 31.32 6.17 3.14
CA ARG A 165 32.09 7.33 3.57
C ARG A 165 31.25 8.30 4.38
N GLU A 166 31.92 9.20 5.10
CA GLU A 166 31.24 10.23 5.86
C GLU A 166 30.46 11.18 4.94
N ASN A 167 29.23 11.49 5.33
CA ASN A 167 28.32 12.37 4.62
C ASN A 167 28.24 13.71 5.35
N ASN A 168 28.10 14.82 4.62
CA ASN A 168 27.83 16.14 5.19
C ASN A 168 26.60 16.79 4.53
N GLN A 169 25.45 16.69 5.19
CA GLN A 169 24.18 17.14 4.62
C GLN A 169 23.43 18.12 5.52
N LYS A 170 22.74 19.05 4.88
CA LYS A 170 21.81 19.96 5.53
C LYS A 170 20.43 19.31 5.59
N ALA A 171 19.85 19.27 6.77
CA ALA A 171 18.48 18.82 6.99
C ALA A 171 17.86 19.57 8.17
N ASP A 172 16.54 19.45 8.33
CA ASP A 172 15.86 19.91 9.53
C ASP A 172 15.96 18.79 10.58
N TRP A 173 17.09 18.81 11.30
CA TRP A 173 17.41 17.79 12.28
C TRP A 173 16.52 17.89 13.50
N HIS A 174 15.91 16.77 13.86
CA HIS A 174 15.23 16.62 15.13
C HIS A 174 16.28 16.43 16.23
N ILE A 175 16.30 17.36 17.18
CA ILE A 175 17.25 17.37 18.30
C ILE A 175 16.44 17.33 19.59
N ASN A 176 16.80 16.44 20.51
CA ASN A 176 16.28 16.49 21.85
C ASN A 176 16.98 17.62 22.63
N ASN A 177 16.21 18.48 23.32
CA ASN A 177 16.74 19.55 24.15
C ASN A 177 17.05 19.11 25.60
N GLY A 178 17.17 17.81 25.86
CA GLY A 178 17.46 17.27 27.19
C GLY A 178 16.22 16.96 28.05
N THR A 179 15.03 16.95 27.45
CA THR A 179 13.79 16.44 28.08
C THR A 179 13.33 15.20 27.31
N GLU A 180 12.53 14.30 27.87
CA GLU A 180 11.95 13.20 27.07
C GLU A 180 11.07 13.70 25.90
N GLU A 181 10.81 15.01 25.87
CA GLU A 181 10.12 15.71 24.80
C GLU A 181 11.06 16.08 23.65
N LEU A 182 10.72 15.54 22.49
CA LEU A 182 11.23 15.98 21.20
C LEU A 182 10.99 17.49 21.02
N SER A 183 12.06 18.30 21.03
CA SER A 183 11.94 19.75 21.00
C SER A 183 11.28 20.28 19.72
N ARG A 184 10.53 21.39 19.82
CA ARG A 184 9.93 22.10 18.66
C ARG A 184 10.98 22.69 17.70
N HIS A 185 12.26 22.67 18.07
CA HIS A 185 13.32 23.41 17.40
C HIS A 185 14.06 22.53 16.40
N ASN A 186 13.65 22.61 15.14
CA ASN A 186 14.46 22.14 14.03
C ASN A 186 15.71 23.04 13.94
N SER A 187 16.91 22.46 14.03
CA SER A 187 18.09 23.18 13.54
C SER A 187 18.28 22.81 12.07
N SER A 188 18.07 23.76 11.17
CA SER A 188 18.43 23.58 9.75
C SER A 188 19.94 23.74 9.61
N SER A 189 20.68 22.68 9.96
CA SER A 189 22.14 22.69 10.05
C SER A 189 22.77 21.60 9.19
N ARG A 190 24.03 21.81 8.80
CA ARG A 190 24.86 20.77 8.21
C ARG A 190 25.43 19.88 9.30
N ARG A 191 25.31 18.56 9.16
CA ARG A 191 25.89 17.60 10.09
C ARG A 191 26.65 16.52 9.35
N TRP A 192 27.76 16.11 9.95
CA TRP A 192 28.54 14.97 9.54
C TRP A 192 27.94 13.69 10.12
N PHE A 193 27.87 12.63 9.31
CA PHE A 193 27.42 11.32 9.78
C PHE A 193 27.94 10.18 8.89
N TRP A 194 28.12 9.01 9.50
CA TRP A 194 28.31 7.74 8.79
C TRP A 194 26.94 7.09 8.55
N PRO A 195 26.53 6.82 7.30
CA PRO A 195 25.19 6.33 7.01
C PRO A 195 24.99 4.83 7.25
N ALA A 196 26.02 4.01 7.04
CA ALA A 196 25.91 2.55 7.11
C ALA A 196 26.18 2.02 8.52
N PHE A 197 25.15 1.97 9.35
CA PHE A 197 25.22 1.41 10.71
C PHE A 197 23.86 0.96 11.22
N TYR A 198 23.88 0.17 12.29
CA TYR A 198 22.69 -0.29 13.00
C TYR A 198 23.01 -0.53 14.47
N TYR A 199 21.98 -0.69 15.31
CA TYR A 199 22.14 -1.09 16.71
C TYR A 199 21.58 -2.50 16.94
N ASN A 200 22.35 -3.33 17.63
CA ASN A 200 21.86 -4.60 18.17
C ASN A 200 21.30 -4.36 19.56
N TYR A 201 20.05 -4.77 19.80
CA TYR A 201 19.44 -4.74 21.12
C TYR A 201 19.66 -6.04 21.89
N ARG A 202 20.00 -5.93 23.19
CA ARG A 202 20.23 -7.08 24.08
C ARG A 202 19.46 -6.99 25.42
N GLY A 203 18.57 -6.00 25.58
CA GLY A 203 17.75 -5.84 26.77
C GLY A 203 16.52 -6.76 26.80
N GLY A 204 15.77 -6.73 27.91
CA GLY A 204 14.49 -7.43 28.07
C GLY A 204 13.31 -6.70 27.42
N ASP A 205 12.09 -7.22 27.61
CA ASP A 205 10.89 -6.63 26.99
C ASP A 205 10.30 -5.43 27.74
N SER A 206 10.87 -5.08 28.91
CA SER A 206 10.39 -3.99 29.74
C SER A 206 10.53 -2.63 29.05
N LYS A 207 9.66 -1.66 29.42
CA LYS A 207 9.78 -0.29 28.91
C LYS A 207 11.16 0.29 29.25
N ASP A 208 11.63 0.08 30.48
CA ASP A 208 12.91 0.62 30.97
C ASP A 208 14.10 0.05 30.19
N ASP A 209 14.11 -1.25 29.92
CA ASP A 209 15.16 -1.87 29.11
C ASP A 209 15.19 -1.31 27.69
N LYS A 210 14.01 -1.06 27.10
CA LYS A 210 13.89 -0.51 25.74
C LYS A 210 14.35 0.95 25.70
N HIS A 211 14.28 1.69 26.81
CA HIS A 211 14.70 3.09 26.90
C HIS A 211 16.13 3.28 27.46
N ASN A 212 16.83 2.19 27.78
CA ASN A 212 18.21 2.25 28.27
C ASN A 212 19.22 2.12 27.11
N PRO A 213 20.00 3.17 26.77
CA PRO A 213 21.00 3.12 25.71
C PRO A 213 22.06 2.03 25.91
N ALA A 214 22.36 1.63 27.16
CA ALA A 214 23.35 0.59 27.47
C ALA A 214 22.96 -0.80 26.93
N ASN A 215 21.67 -1.02 26.66
CA ASN A 215 21.17 -2.26 26.08
C ASN A 215 21.36 -2.34 24.54
N TYR A 216 22.00 -1.33 23.94
CA TYR A 216 22.23 -1.25 22.50
C TYR A 216 23.73 -1.23 22.20
N THR A 217 24.13 -2.01 21.20
CA THR A 217 25.51 -1.99 20.68
C THR A 217 25.50 -1.48 19.24
N LYS A 218 26.16 -0.34 19.00
CA LYS A 218 26.33 0.22 17.66
C LYS A 218 27.25 -0.66 16.82
N VAL A 219 26.88 -0.93 15.59
CA VAL A 219 27.72 -1.58 14.58
C VAL A 219 27.78 -0.69 13.36
N GLU A 220 28.95 -0.10 13.12
CA GLU A 220 29.23 0.63 11.88
C GLU A 220 29.79 -0.34 10.84
N ILE A 221 29.27 -0.26 9.61
CA ILE A 221 29.74 -1.04 8.48
C ILE A 221 30.90 -0.24 7.85
N ARG A 222 32.14 -0.63 8.14
CA ARG A 222 33.39 0.04 7.77
C ARG A 222 34.36 -0.97 7.19
N ASP A 223 35.17 -0.53 6.24
CA ASP A 223 36.22 -1.33 5.60
C ASP A 223 37.28 -1.83 6.60
N SER A 224 37.55 -1.06 7.65
CA SER A 224 38.42 -1.46 8.76
C SER A 224 37.93 -2.67 9.55
N LYS A 225 36.64 -3.03 9.45
CA LYS A 225 36.07 -4.23 10.04
C LYS A 225 35.81 -5.25 8.93
N THR A 226 36.62 -6.31 8.90
CA THR A 226 36.61 -7.28 7.80
C THR A 226 35.61 -8.43 7.98
N GLN A 227 35.01 -8.60 9.17
CA GLN A 227 34.11 -9.70 9.50
C GLN A 227 32.83 -9.20 10.18
N TYR A 228 31.69 -9.63 9.65
CA TYR A 228 30.35 -9.37 10.18
C TYR A 228 29.63 -10.70 10.46
N PRO A 229 28.78 -10.78 11.50
CA PRO A 229 28.04 -12.02 11.78
C PRO A 229 27.18 -12.48 10.61
N ARG A 230 27.25 -13.77 10.27
CA ARG A 230 26.45 -14.38 9.21
C ARG A 230 25.27 -15.14 9.82
N ALA A 231 24.05 -14.78 9.41
CA ALA A 231 22.86 -15.59 9.66
C ALA A 231 22.64 -16.60 8.52
N ALA A 232 21.95 -17.72 8.77
CA ALA A 232 21.66 -18.73 7.74
C ALA A 232 20.91 -18.17 6.51
N THR A 233 20.11 -17.12 6.71
CA THR A 233 19.39 -16.39 5.66
C THR A 233 20.27 -15.52 4.76
N ARG A 234 21.50 -15.21 5.18
CA ARG A 234 22.51 -14.45 4.42
C ARG A 234 23.26 -15.34 3.42
N THR A 235 22.48 -15.89 2.50
CA THR A 235 22.95 -16.74 1.38
C THR A 235 23.83 -15.98 0.37
N ASP A 236 23.89 -14.64 0.49
CA ASP A 236 24.80 -13.76 -0.25
C ASP A 236 26.23 -13.75 0.31
N CYS A 237 26.46 -14.20 1.54
CA CYS A 237 27.80 -14.28 2.13
C CYS A 237 28.46 -15.60 1.72
N ILE A 238 29.26 -15.53 0.66
CA ILE A 238 29.92 -16.66 0.00
C ILE A 238 31.42 -16.74 0.33
N THR A 239 31.99 -15.66 0.88
CA THR A 239 33.40 -15.60 1.27
C THR A 239 33.73 -16.56 2.41
N SER A 240 32.76 -16.82 3.30
CA SER A 240 32.92 -17.69 4.46
C SER A 240 31.57 -18.23 4.94
N ASP A 241 31.56 -19.45 5.45
CA ASP A 241 30.38 -20.05 6.08
C ASP A 241 30.08 -19.48 7.48
N SER A 242 31.03 -18.76 8.09
CA SER A 242 30.92 -18.26 9.48
C SER A 242 30.66 -16.76 9.58
N TYR A 243 30.98 -15.98 8.54
CA TYR A 243 30.88 -14.52 8.56
C TYR A 243 30.60 -13.94 7.17
N CYS A 244 30.08 -12.72 7.13
CA CYS A 244 30.01 -11.88 5.94
C CYS A 244 31.25 -10.95 5.92
N SER A 245 31.89 -10.82 4.77
CA SER A 245 32.95 -9.84 4.55
C SER A 245 32.40 -8.41 4.57
N TYR A 246 33.28 -7.41 4.64
CA TYR A 246 32.88 -6.01 4.50
C TYR A 246 32.09 -5.76 3.19
N GLN A 247 32.57 -6.29 2.06
CA GLN A 247 31.94 -6.08 0.76
C GLN A 247 30.53 -6.68 0.69
N GLU A 248 30.34 -7.87 1.26
CA GLU A 248 29.01 -8.51 1.32
C GLU A 248 28.06 -7.75 2.25
N GLU A 249 28.55 -7.28 3.40
CA GLU A 249 27.73 -6.54 4.36
C GLU A 249 27.32 -5.16 3.84
N ILE A 250 28.25 -4.39 3.26
CA ILE A 250 27.94 -3.06 2.74
C ILE A 250 27.04 -3.13 1.50
N GLN A 251 27.19 -4.15 0.64
CA GLN A 251 26.29 -4.38 -0.49
C GLN A 251 24.87 -4.72 -0.02
N ASN A 252 24.73 -5.56 1.01
CA ASN A 252 23.43 -5.89 1.58
C ASN A 252 22.76 -4.65 2.21
N PHE A 253 23.53 -3.81 2.91
CA PHE A 253 23.04 -2.53 3.43
C PHE A 253 22.63 -1.57 2.30
N ALA A 254 23.40 -1.50 1.21
CA ALA A 254 23.05 -0.67 0.05
C ALA A 254 21.76 -1.13 -0.63
N ASN A 255 21.54 -2.44 -0.73
CA ASN A 255 20.28 -2.99 -1.23
C ASN A 255 19.11 -2.66 -0.31
N TRP A 256 19.25 -2.84 1.01
CA TRP A 256 18.22 -2.40 1.95
C TRP A 256 17.89 -0.92 1.79
N TYR A 257 18.92 -0.07 1.76
CA TYR A 257 18.77 1.37 1.63
C TYR A 257 17.97 1.74 0.38
N THR A 258 18.35 1.17 -0.77
CA THR A 258 17.74 1.52 -2.05
C THR A 258 16.34 0.94 -2.19
N TYR A 259 16.15 -0.33 -1.82
CA TYR A 259 14.96 -1.10 -2.17
C TYR A 259 13.93 -1.27 -1.04
N TYR A 260 14.25 -0.95 0.21
CA TYR A 260 13.41 -1.36 1.36
C TYR A 260 13.28 -0.35 2.51
N ARG A 261 14.05 0.74 2.53
CA ARG A 261 14.21 1.58 3.74
C ARG A 261 12.97 2.34 4.21
N SER A 262 11.96 2.51 3.34
CA SER A 262 10.71 3.19 3.67
C SER A 262 9.52 2.25 3.47
N ARG A 263 8.38 2.60 4.07
CA ARG A 263 7.16 1.78 4.01
C ARG A 263 6.74 1.48 2.57
N ILE A 264 6.72 2.48 1.68
CA ILE A 264 6.40 2.27 0.26
C ILE A 264 7.44 1.43 -0.47
N LEU A 265 8.74 1.62 -0.20
CA LEU A 265 9.78 0.84 -0.87
C LEU A 265 9.67 -0.64 -0.49
N LEU A 266 9.45 -0.92 0.80
CA LEU A 266 9.18 -2.27 1.28
C LEU A 266 7.92 -2.88 0.66
N ALA A 267 6.81 -2.13 0.60
CA ALA A 267 5.56 -2.59 0.00
C ALA A 267 5.74 -2.92 -1.49
N ARG A 268 6.36 -2.03 -2.28
CA ARG A 268 6.69 -2.25 -3.69
C ARG A 268 7.58 -3.46 -3.90
N ALA A 269 8.57 -3.66 -3.03
CA ALA A 269 9.45 -4.83 -3.09
C ALA A 269 8.67 -6.14 -2.93
N GLY A 270 7.76 -6.19 -1.96
CA GLY A 270 6.93 -7.36 -1.67
C GLY A 270 5.92 -7.63 -2.79
N ILE A 271 5.13 -6.62 -3.16
CA ILE A 271 4.13 -6.71 -4.24
C ILE A 271 4.81 -7.11 -5.54
N GLY A 272 5.86 -6.38 -5.95
CA GLY A 272 6.51 -6.60 -7.24
C GLY A 272 7.11 -8.01 -7.35
N ARG A 273 7.67 -8.54 -6.25
CA ARG A 273 8.15 -9.94 -6.22
C ARG A 273 6.99 -10.94 -6.36
N ALA A 274 5.91 -10.76 -5.61
CA ALA A 274 4.76 -11.66 -5.67
C ALA A 274 4.12 -11.70 -7.06
N PHE A 275 3.95 -10.54 -7.71
CA PHE A 275 3.39 -10.45 -9.06
C PHE A 275 4.38 -10.90 -10.14
N ALA A 276 5.69 -10.76 -9.93
CA ALA A 276 6.70 -11.22 -10.89
C ALA A 276 6.67 -12.75 -11.04
N GLU A 277 6.35 -13.46 -9.96
CA GLU A 277 6.21 -14.92 -9.92
C GLU A 277 4.91 -15.44 -10.53
N GLN A 278 3.92 -14.57 -10.79
CA GLN A 278 2.66 -15.00 -11.39
C GLN A 278 2.77 -15.23 -12.90
N GLY A 279 2.05 -16.23 -13.41
CA GLY A 279 1.85 -16.46 -14.84
C GLY A 279 0.80 -15.53 -15.46
N SER A 280 0.34 -15.86 -16.68
CA SER A 280 -0.63 -15.06 -17.44
C SER A 280 -2.11 -15.38 -17.18
N ASN A 281 -2.40 -16.43 -16.42
CA ASN A 281 -3.77 -16.94 -16.20
C ASN A 281 -4.49 -16.16 -15.09
N LEU A 282 -4.43 -14.84 -15.16
CA LEU A 282 -5.11 -13.90 -14.28
C LEU A 282 -5.21 -12.53 -14.95
N ARG A 283 -6.11 -11.70 -14.44
CA ARG A 283 -6.30 -10.32 -14.89
C ARG A 283 -6.00 -9.37 -13.73
N VAL A 284 -5.25 -8.30 -13.99
CA VAL A 284 -4.87 -7.34 -12.95
C VAL A 284 -5.32 -5.95 -13.31
N GLY A 285 -5.95 -5.27 -12.35
CA GLY A 285 -6.21 -3.85 -12.35
C GLY A 285 -5.32 -3.14 -11.32
N PHE A 286 -5.22 -1.82 -11.43
CA PHE A 286 -4.42 -1.00 -10.53
C PHE A 286 -5.25 0.16 -9.98
N ALA A 287 -5.17 0.35 -8.67
CA ALA A 287 -5.84 1.41 -7.95
C ALA A 287 -4.90 2.05 -6.93
N SER A 288 -5.16 3.29 -6.55
CA SER A 288 -4.51 3.93 -5.40
C SER A 288 -5.54 4.64 -4.53
N ILE A 289 -5.28 4.72 -3.23
CA ILE A 289 -6.31 5.19 -2.29
C ILE A 289 -6.61 6.68 -2.44
N ASN A 290 -5.72 7.49 -2.99
CA ASN A 290 -5.94 8.93 -3.20
C ASN A 290 -6.28 9.32 -4.64
N HIS A 291 -6.35 8.37 -5.58
CA HIS A 291 -6.72 8.69 -6.97
C HIS A 291 -8.21 9.04 -7.05
N GLY A 292 -8.56 10.26 -7.46
CA GLY A 292 -9.96 10.61 -7.74
C GLY A 292 -10.97 10.50 -6.59
N ILE A 293 -10.53 10.20 -5.35
CA ILE A 293 -11.41 9.98 -4.19
C ILE A 293 -12.06 11.28 -3.66
N ASP A 294 -11.59 12.45 -4.09
CA ASP A 294 -12.31 13.70 -3.83
C ASP A 294 -13.62 13.71 -4.66
N PRO A 295 -14.81 13.81 -4.02
CA PRO A 295 -16.10 13.82 -4.72
C PRO A 295 -16.26 14.92 -5.78
N LYS A 296 -15.41 15.96 -5.76
CA LYS A 296 -15.38 17.03 -6.76
C LYS A 296 -14.60 16.66 -8.01
N THR A 297 -13.86 15.55 -7.99
CA THR A 297 -13.06 15.07 -9.11
C THR A 297 -13.87 14.05 -9.90
N SER A 298 -14.12 14.34 -11.17
CA SER A 298 -14.66 13.33 -12.08
C SER A 298 -13.49 12.48 -12.60
N THR A 299 -13.60 11.17 -12.43
CA THR A 299 -12.69 10.19 -13.04
C THR A 299 -13.47 9.22 -13.89
N THR A 300 -12.78 8.56 -14.83
CA THR A 300 -13.38 7.54 -15.67
C THR A 300 -12.46 6.36 -15.79
N VAL A 301 -13.03 5.16 -15.89
CA VAL A 301 -12.32 3.94 -16.25
C VAL A 301 -13.02 3.37 -17.48
N ASP A 302 -12.30 3.20 -18.58
CA ASP A 302 -12.85 2.67 -19.84
C ASP A 302 -14.04 3.49 -20.37
N GLY A 303 -13.94 4.81 -20.24
CA GLY A 303 -14.97 5.78 -20.63
C GLY A 303 -16.20 5.83 -19.71
N GLN A 304 -16.30 4.96 -18.72
CA GLN A 304 -17.38 4.96 -17.73
C GLN A 304 -17.02 5.78 -16.51
N ALA A 305 -18.00 6.48 -15.93
CA ALA A 305 -17.80 7.25 -14.71
C ALA A 305 -17.28 6.37 -13.57
N SER A 306 -16.28 6.87 -12.84
CA SER A 306 -15.67 6.20 -11.70
C SER A 306 -15.78 7.08 -10.45
N SER A 307 -15.99 6.43 -9.31
CA SER A 307 -15.99 7.06 -7.98
C SER A 307 -14.57 7.27 -7.42
N GLY A 308 -13.54 7.05 -8.25
CA GLY A 308 -12.13 7.17 -7.89
C GLY A 308 -11.49 5.81 -7.60
N ALA A 309 -10.35 5.86 -6.90
CA ALA A 309 -9.37 4.82 -6.61
C ALA A 309 -8.82 4.04 -7.80
N VAL A 310 -9.68 3.46 -8.63
CA VAL A 310 -9.31 2.67 -9.81
C VAL A 310 -8.70 3.58 -10.85
N ILE A 311 -7.40 3.38 -11.08
CA ILE A 311 -6.64 4.05 -12.13
C ILE A 311 -6.83 3.25 -13.42
N ASP A 312 -6.79 1.92 -13.32
CA ASP A 312 -6.95 1.01 -14.44
C ASP A 312 -7.82 -0.17 -14.08
N GLY A 313 -8.77 -0.44 -14.98
CA GLY A 313 -9.55 -1.65 -14.94
C GLY A 313 -8.69 -2.89 -15.09
N VAL A 314 -9.26 -4.05 -14.75
CA VAL A 314 -8.60 -5.34 -14.89
C VAL A 314 -8.29 -5.62 -16.36
N ARG A 315 -7.09 -6.15 -16.62
CA ARG A 315 -6.62 -6.57 -17.96
C ARG A 315 -5.87 -7.89 -17.87
N PRO A 316 -5.84 -8.72 -18.94
CA PRO A 316 -5.00 -9.92 -18.97
C PRO A 316 -3.57 -9.62 -18.57
N PHE A 317 -3.01 -10.35 -17.59
CA PHE A 317 -1.70 -10.07 -17.02
C PHE A 317 -0.56 -10.63 -17.85
N SER A 318 -0.43 -10.11 -19.07
CA SER A 318 0.57 -10.52 -20.05
C SER A 318 0.97 -9.34 -20.94
N GLY A 319 2.08 -9.48 -21.67
CA GLY A 319 2.55 -8.48 -22.63
C GLY A 319 2.63 -7.06 -22.04
N GLU A 320 2.11 -6.10 -22.80
CA GLU A 320 2.12 -4.68 -22.43
C GLU A 320 1.33 -4.37 -21.16
N ASN A 321 0.23 -5.09 -20.89
CA ASN A 321 -0.56 -4.91 -19.66
C ASN A 321 0.25 -5.27 -18.41
N ARG A 322 1.06 -6.33 -18.49
CA ARG A 322 1.97 -6.70 -17.40
C ARG A 322 3.05 -5.65 -17.19
N THR A 323 3.67 -5.17 -18.27
CA THR A 323 4.65 -4.08 -18.19
C THR A 323 4.04 -2.82 -17.57
N ALA A 324 2.86 -2.41 -18.03
CA ALA A 324 2.13 -1.26 -17.51
C ALA A 324 1.80 -1.38 -16.02
N PHE A 325 1.44 -2.58 -15.53
CA PHE A 325 1.23 -2.81 -14.10
C PHE A 325 2.51 -2.56 -13.28
N PHE A 326 3.65 -3.10 -13.71
CA PHE A 326 4.93 -2.90 -13.01
C PHE A 326 5.40 -1.44 -13.09
N ASP A 327 5.22 -0.80 -14.25
CA ASP A 327 5.54 0.61 -14.41
C ASP A 327 4.71 1.47 -13.45
N ARG A 328 3.41 1.22 -13.33
CA ARG A 328 2.56 1.89 -12.35
C ARG A 328 2.99 1.61 -10.93
N LEU A 329 3.18 0.34 -10.57
CA LEU A 329 3.60 -0.04 -9.22
C LEU A 329 4.87 0.71 -8.78
N TYR A 330 5.87 0.81 -9.66
CA TYR A 330 7.17 1.40 -9.34
C TYR A 330 7.25 2.90 -9.50
N HIS A 331 6.46 3.50 -10.40
CA HIS A 331 6.50 4.93 -10.68
C HIS A 331 5.31 5.72 -10.12
N HIS A 332 4.35 5.09 -9.43
CA HIS A 332 3.22 5.79 -8.82
C HIS A 332 3.69 6.85 -7.82
N ASP A 333 3.15 8.06 -7.87
CA ASP A 333 3.53 9.10 -6.93
C ASP A 333 2.98 8.83 -5.54
N ILE A 334 3.77 9.13 -4.50
CA ILE A 334 3.32 9.07 -3.11
C ILE A 334 3.14 10.51 -2.60
N PRO A 335 1.94 11.11 -2.75
CA PRO A 335 1.67 12.45 -2.29
C PRO A 335 1.60 12.56 -0.75
N THR A 336 1.67 13.78 -0.23
CA THR A 336 1.34 14.04 1.18
C THR A 336 -0.17 14.19 1.37
N LYS A 337 -0.91 13.10 1.18
CA LYS A 337 -2.37 13.04 1.39
C LYS A 337 -2.72 12.11 2.55
N GLY A 338 -3.98 12.16 2.97
CA GLY A 338 -4.53 11.25 3.97
C GLY A 338 -4.70 9.82 3.45
N THR A 339 -5.33 9.00 4.27
CA THR A 339 -5.48 7.55 4.09
C THR A 339 -6.97 7.16 3.98
N PRO A 340 -7.69 7.53 2.89
CA PRO A 340 -9.15 7.32 2.76
C PRO A 340 -9.50 5.86 2.37
N LEU A 341 -8.97 4.87 3.09
CA LEU A 341 -9.05 3.44 2.74
C LEU A 341 -10.48 2.95 2.47
N ARG A 342 -11.43 3.35 3.32
CA ARG A 342 -12.83 2.91 3.23
C ARG A 342 -13.50 3.37 1.94
N LEU A 343 -13.26 4.61 1.53
CA LEU A 343 -13.79 5.15 0.28
C LEU A 343 -13.13 4.51 -0.93
N ALA A 344 -11.81 4.29 -0.87
CA ALA A 344 -11.09 3.60 -1.93
C ALA A 344 -11.56 2.16 -2.13
N MET A 345 -11.78 1.40 -1.04
CA MET A 345 -12.39 0.07 -1.11
C MET A 345 -13.79 0.10 -1.72
N LYS A 346 -14.60 1.09 -1.32
CA LYS A 346 -15.95 1.26 -1.88
C LYS A 346 -15.92 1.53 -3.39
N ALA A 347 -14.99 2.38 -3.84
CA ALA A 347 -14.84 2.68 -5.25
C ALA A 347 -14.40 1.46 -6.08
N VAL A 348 -13.51 0.61 -5.54
CA VAL A 348 -13.15 -0.67 -6.15
C VAL A 348 -14.34 -1.63 -6.20
N GLY A 349 -15.15 -1.69 -5.13
CA GLY A 349 -16.39 -2.48 -5.13
C GLY A 349 -17.35 -2.07 -6.25
N HIS A 350 -17.58 -0.75 -6.41
CA HIS A 350 -18.40 -0.23 -7.52
C HIS A 350 -17.82 -0.51 -8.90
N TYR A 351 -16.48 -0.59 -9.03
CA TYR A 351 -15.87 -1.04 -10.28
C TYR A 351 -16.25 -2.48 -10.60
N PHE A 352 -16.26 -3.38 -9.61
CA PHE A 352 -16.69 -4.77 -9.81
C PHE A 352 -18.20 -4.94 -10.01
N GLU A 353 -19.04 -4.00 -9.57
CA GLU A 353 -20.47 -3.99 -9.89
C GLU A 353 -20.78 -3.57 -11.35
N ARG A 354 -19.80 -3.09 -12.13
CA ARG A 354 -20.02 -2.68 -13.53
C ARG A 354 -20.40 -3.87 -14.41
N ASP A 355 -21.50 -3.74 -15.14
CA ASP A 355 -22.03 -4.74 -16.08
C ASP A 355 -21.95 -4.31 -17.55
N ASP A 356 -21.28 -3.18 -17.85
CA ASP A 356 -21.12 -2.70 -19.22
C ASP A 356 -20.19 -3.60 -20.06
N ASN A 357 -20.27 -3.46 -21.38
CA ASN A 357 -19.54 -4.32 -22.34
C ASN A 357 -18.01 -4.15 -22.35
N GLN A 358 -17.46 -3.20 -21.58
CA GLN A 358 -16.03 -3.03 -21.31
C GLN A 358 -15.67 -3.36 -19.86
N GLY A 359 -16.66 -3.70 -19.02
CA GLY A 359 -16.52 -3.92 -17.59
C GLY A 359 -15.70 -5.16 -17.23
N PRO A 360 -15.45 -5.38 -15.92
CA PRO A 360 -14.54 -6.42 -15.43
C PRO A 360 -14.99 -7.86 -15.75
N TRP A 361 -16.28 -8.06 -16.02
CA TRP A 361 -16.86 -9.37 -16.35
C TRP A 361 -16.77 -9.73 -17.84
N SER A 362 -16.50 -8.73 -18.69
CA SER A 362 -16.30 -8.90 -20.13
C SER A 362 -15.20 -9.93 -20.43
N ALA A 363 -15.33 -10.65 -21.56
CA ALA A 363 -14.27 -11.54 -22.03
C ALA A 363 -12.98 -10.77 -22.34
N THR A 364 -13.10 -9.50 -22.77
CA THR A 364 -12.00 -8.59 -23.10
C THR A 364 -12.19 -7.26 -22.36
N PRO A 365 -11.94 -7.21 -21.05
CA PRO A 365 -12.20 -6.01 -20.24
C PRO A 365 -11.37 -4.82 -20.76
N GLY A 366 -11.98 -3.64 -20.83
CA GLY A 366 -11.43 -2.45 -21.47
C GLY A 366 -11.63 -2.32 -22.98
N GLU A 367 -12.18 -3.35 -23.62
CA GLU A 367 -12.54 -3.34 -25.03
C GLU A 367 -14.04 -3.61 -25.17
N VAL A 368 -14.67 -3.00 -26.17
CA VAL A 368 -16.10 -3.19 -26.42
C VAL A 368 -16.35 -4.64 -26.81
N ASN A 369 -17.07 -5.37 -25.95
CA ASN A 369 -17.41 -6.76 -26.21
C ASN A 369 -18.83 -7.07 -25.73
N ASN A 370 -19.72 -7.29 -26.69
CA ASN A 370 -21.14 -7.57 -26.45
C ASN A 370 -21.42 -9.07 -26.22
N ALA A 371 -20.38 -9.91 -26.06
CA ALA A 371 -20.57 -11.30 -25.67
C ALA A 371 -21.11 -11.41 -24.24
N GLU A 372 -21.76 -12.54 -23.96
CA GLU A 372 -22.29 -12.85 -22.65
C GLU A 372 -21.18 -12.82 -21.58
N GLN A 373 -21.46 -12.19 -20.45
CA GLN A 373 -20.49 -12.04 -19.37
C GLN A 373 -20.41 -13.31 -18.51
N LEU A 374 -19.21 -13.59 -17.98
CA LEU A 374 -18.95 -14.80 -17.22
C LEU A 374 -19.27 -14.59 -15.73
N SER A 375 -20.38 -15.16 -15.26
CA SER A 375 -20.83 -15.08 -13.86
C SER A 375 -19.91 -15.79 -12.86
N CYS A 376 -19.13 -16.77 -13.29
CA CYS A 376 -18.23 -17.54 -12.41
C CYS A 376 -16.82 -16.95 -12.29
N ARG A 377 -16.57 -15.73 -12.76
CA ARG A 377 -15.24 -15.11 -12.66
C ARG A 377 -15.00 -14.63 -11.23
N GLN A 378 -13.97 -15.15 -10.57
CA GLN A 378 -13.61 -14.70 -9.23
C GLN A 378 -13.00 -13.30 -9.28
N ASN A 379 -13.45 -12.40 -8.40
CA ASN A 379 -12.85 -11.09 -8.17
C ASN A 379 -12.15 -11.05 -6.81
N TYR A 380 -10.94 -10.51 -6.79
CA TYR A 380 -10.17 -10.29 -5.57
C TYR A 380 -9.77 -8.82 -5.47
N HIS A 381 -9.90 -8.26 -4.27
CA HIS A 381 -9.35 -6.94 -3.93
C HIS A 381 -8.18 -7.10 -2.98
N LEU A 382 -6.99 -6.67 -3.40
CA LEU A 382 -5.78 -6.66 -2.57
C LEU A 382 -5.45 -5.21 -2.19
N LEU A 383 -5.69 -4.85 -0.93
CA LEU A 383 -5.29 -3.55 -0.37
C LEU A 383 -3.96 -3.66 0.37
N MET A 384 -2.93 -2.93 -0.07
CA MET A 384 -1.64 -2.85 0.63
C MET A 384 -1.49 -1.48 1.29
N THR A 385 -1.45 -1.45 2.63
CA THR A 385 -1.39 -0.23 3.46
C THR A 385 -0.46 -0.42 4.66
N ASP A 386 0.09 0.68 5.20
CA ASP A 386 0.81 0.69 6.47
C ASP A 386 -0.09 0.81 7.71
N GLY A 387 -1.40 0.95 7.51
CA GLY A 387 -2.43 0.88 8.54
C GLY A 387 -3.08 2.23 8.89
N HIS A 388 -4.16 2.15 9.66
CA HIS A 388 -5.09 3.25 10.03
C HIS A 388 -5.70 4.00 8.83
N TRP A 389 -7.03 4.16 8.82
CA TRP A 389 -7.67 5.08 7.88
C TRP A 389 -7.76 6.49 8.47
N SER A 390 -7.98 7.47 7.61
CA SER A 390 -8.25 8.86 7.99
C SER A 390 -9.37 9.45 7.12
N GLY A 391 -9.78 10.68 7.41
CA GLY A 391 -10.87 11.36 6.72
C GLY A 391 -12.16 11.39 7.55
N ARG A 392 -13.04 12.36 7.26
CA ARG A 392 -14.33 12.52 7.97
C ARG A 392 -15.48 11.91 7.19
N GLU A 393 -15.26 11.63 5.93
CA GLU A 393 -16.21 11.08 4.99
C GLU A 393 -16.51 9.63 5.35
N SER A 394 -17.79 9.34 5.57
CA SER A 394 -18.26 7.97 5.77
C SER A 394 -18.49 7.28 4.41
N PRO A 395 -18.13 5.99 4.27
CA PRO A 395 -18.60 5.18 3.15
C PRO A 395 -20.13 4.99 3.14
N ASN A 396 -20.84 5.28 4.23
CA ASN A 396 -22.29 5.16 4.40
C ASN A 396 -22.81 3.77 3.99
N VAL A 397 -22.16 2.72 4.49
CA VAL A 397 -22.56 1.32 4.30
C VAL A 397 -23.21 0.73 5.55
N GLY A 398 -23.04 1.36 6.72
CA GLY A 398 -23.59 0.87 7.99
C GLY A 398 -22.78 -0.31 8.56
N ASN A 399 -23.39 -1.06 9.49
CA ASN A 399 -22.85 -2.32 10.00
C ASN A 399 -23.39 -3.47 9.14
N THR A 400 -22.67 -3.80 8.07
CA THR A 400 -23.09 -4.83 7.12
C THR A 400 -22.60 -6.22 7.52
N ASP A 401 -21.51 -6.34 8.27
CA ASP A 401 -21.00 -7.65 8.71
C ASP A 401 -21.69 -8.20 9.96
N GLY A 402 -22.32 -7.35 10.76
CA GLY A 402 -23.17 -7.70 11.91
C GLY A 402 -24.63 -8.03 11.58
N GLU A 403 -25.04 -7.96 10.31
CA GLU A 403 -26.42 -8.21 9.87
C GLU A 403 -26.50 -9.38 8.88
N ALA A 404 -27.63 -10.08 8.80
CA ALA A 404 -27.81 -11.15 7.81
C ALA A 404 -27.82 -10.61 6.37
N GLY A 405 -27.39 -11.44 5.42
CA GLY A 405 -27.48 -11.12 3.98
C GLY A 405 -28.87 -11.39 3.41
N GLN A 406 -29.08 -10.98 2.16
CA GLN A 406 -30.16 -11.56 1.35
C GLN A 406 -29.75 -12.98 0.89
N GLU A 407 -30.72 -13.82 0.54
CA GLU A 407 -30.43 -15.12 -0.06
C GLU A 407 -29.91 -14.91 -1.49
N ILE A 408 -28.68 -15.36 -1.73
CA ILE A 408 -28.04 -15.36 -3.05
C ILE A 408 -28.27 -16.74 -3.65
N THR A 409 -28.89 -16.80 -4.82
CA THR A 409 -29.17 -18.07 -5.52
C THR A 409 -28.34 -18.14 -6.80
N ALA A 410 -27.64 -19.25 -6.99
CA ALA A 410 -26.85 -19.48 -8.20
C ALA A 410 -27.75 -19.44 -9.46
N VAL A 411 -27.21 -18.99 -10.60
CA VAL A 411 -27.94 -18.82 -11.87
C VAL A 411 -28.70 -20.08 -12.32
N ASN A 412 -28.21 -21.27 -11.95
CA ASN A 412 -28.83 -22.56 -12.26
C ASN A 412 -29.78 -23.07 -11.16
N ASN A 413 -30.10 -22.27 -10.15
CA ASN A 413 -30.89 -22.62 -8.96
C ASN A 413 -30.38 -23.85 -8.19
N SER A 414 -29.11 -24.23 -8.37
CA SER A 414 -28.56 -25.45 -7.75
C SER A 414 -28.11 -25.25 -6.31
N GLN A 415 -27.84 -24.00 -5.93
CA GLN A 415 -27.29 -23.62 -4.63
C GLN A 415 -27.86 -22.26 -4.23
N SER A 416 -28.22 -22.11 -2.96
CA SER A 416 -28.47 -20.82 -2.35
C SER A 416 -27.60 -20.65 -1.12
N TYR A 417 -27.25 -19.40 -0.82
CA TYR A 417 -26.46 -19.05 0.34
C TYR A 417 -26.99 -17.74 0.95
N THR A 418 -27.14 -17.75 2.27
CA THR A 418 -27.48 -16.56 3.05
C THR A 418 -26.41 -16.37 4.11
N TYR A 419 -25.71 -15.25 4.06
CA TYR A 419 -24.77 -14.88 5.12
C TYR A 419 -25.50 -14.75 6.45
N GLN A 420 -24.93 -15.39 7.47
CA GLN A 420 -25.33 -15.22 8.87
C GLN A 420 -24.17 -14.54 9.61
N PRO A 421 -24.43 -13.48 10.41
CA PRO A 421 -23.42 -12.86 11.25
C PRO A 421 -22.77 -13.91 12.15
N MET A 422 -21.44 -13.97 12.09
CA MET A 422 -20.66 -14.81 12.98
C MET A 422 -19.21 -14.32 13.05
N ALA A 423 -18.54 -14.66 14.15
CA ALA A 423 -17.10 -14.49 14.25
C ALA A 423 -16.36 -15.24 13.12
N PRO A 424 -15.28 -14.67 12.56
CA PRO A 424 -14.57 -13.46 12.99
C PRO A 424 -15.06 -12.17 12.31
N TYR A 425 -16.15 -12.21 11.55
CA TYR A 425 -16.57 -11.09 10.70
C TYR A 425 -17.53 -10.12 11.40
N GLU A 426 -18.47 -10.63 12.21
CA GLU A 426 -19.45 -9.78 12.87
C GLU A 426 -18.82 -8.88 13.94
N ASP A 427 -19.22 -7.61 13.98
CA ASP A 427 -19.00 -6.74 15.12
C ASP A 427 -20.16 -5.74 15.35
N LYS A 428 -19.94 -4.71 16.18
CA LYS A 428 -20.95 -3.68 16.53
C LYS A 428 -20.65 -2.31 15.93
N TYR A 429 -19.54 -2.16 15.23
CA TYR A 429 -19.09 -0.95 14.60
C TYR A 429 -19.74 -0.83 13.21
N SER A 430 -19.86 0.40 12.72
CA SER A 430 -20.37 0.65 11.37
C SER A 430 -19.30 1.31 10.54
N ASP A 431 -19.45 1.18 9.22
CA ASP A 431 -18.60 1.83 8.24
C ASP A 431 -17.12 1.46 8.44
N THR A 432 -16.81 0.22 8.81
CA THR A 432 -15.45 -0.32 8.86
C THR A 432 -14.98 -0.78 7.48
N LEU A 433 -13.71 -1.21 7.37
CA LEU A 433 -13.24 -1.86 6.13
C LEU A 433 -13.95 -3.21 5.90
N ALA A 434 -14.30 -3.92 6.98
CA ALA A 434 -15.02 -5.19 6.92
C ALA A 434 -16.46 -4.97 6.43
N ASP A 435 -17.14 -3.92 6.90
CA ASP A 435 -18.45 -3.53 6.40
C ASP A 435 -18.46 -3.22 4.90
N VAL A 436 -17.46 -2.46 4.44
CA VAL A 436 -17.32 -2.13 3.01
C VAL A 436 -17.11 -3.42 2.20
N ALA A 437 -16.21 -4.30 2.63
CA ALA A 437 -15.99 -5.58 1.95
C ALA A 437 -17.27 -6.44 1.92
N MET A 438 -17.94 -6.57 3.07
CA MET A 438 -19.16 -7.36 3.21
C MET A 438 -20.32 -6.80 2.36
N THR A 439 -20.39 -5.47 2.18
CA THR A 439 -21.40 -4.82 1.33
C THR A 439 -21.38 -5.31 -0.11
N PHE A 440 -20.19 -5.48 -0.69
CA PHE A 440 -20.06 -5.95 -2.07
C PHE A 440 -20.11 -7.46 -2.15
N TRP A 441 -19.49 -8.16 -1.19
CA TRP A 441 -19.53 -9.63 -1.16
C TRP A 441 -20.95 -10.20 -1.05
N LYS A 442 -21.85 -9.52 -0.31
CA LYS A 442 -23.27 -9.93 -0.21
C LYS A 442 -24.10 -9.72 -1.49
N LYS A 443 -23.55 -9.06 -2.50
CA LYS A 443 -24.24 -8.72 -3.75
C LYS A 443 -23.59 -9.38 -4.98
N ASP A 444 -22.39 -9.92 -4.81
CA ASP A 444 -21.71 -10.77 -5.79
C ASP A 444 -22.42 -12.12 -5.88
#